data_AF-A0A1J4WBG2-F1
#
_entry.id   AF-A0A1J4WBG2-F1
#
_cell.length_a   1.000
_cell.length_b   1.000
_cell.length_c   1.000
_cell.angle_alpha   90.00
_cell.angle_beta   90.00
_cell.angle_gamma   90.00
#
_symmetry.space_group_name_H-M   'P 1'
#
loop_
_entity.id
_entity.type
_entity.pdbx_description
1 polymer ?
#
loop_
_entity_poly.entity_id
_entity_poly.type
_entity_poly.pdbx_seq_one_letter_code
_entity_poly.pdbx_strand_id
1 'polypeptide(L)'
;MENALEENARQLEVVEAVKGYNPEFVKSCYAVGAWIWAEFTQRLSTEELEFLKGLGFRWNPVRKVWQNACGVKTRRSNGEPRLKYQVISFSEN
;
A
#
# COMPACT_ATOMS: atom_id res chain seq x y z
N MET A 1 0.59 -17.74 -14.54
CA MET A 1 -0.73 -17.11 -14.37
C MET A 1 -1.20 -17.15 -12.93
N GLU A 2 -0.68 -18.04 -12.07
CA GLU A 2 -1.04 -18.13 -10.64
C GLU A 2 -0.57 -16.95 -9.75
N ASN A 3 0.65 -16.43 -9.94
CA ASN A 3 1.18 -15.37 -9.05
C ASN A 3 0.32 -14.09 -9.03
N ALA A 4 -0.23 -13.67 -10.17
CA ALA A 4 -0.98 -12.42 -10.26
C ALA A 4 -2.31 -12.46 -9.47
N LEU A 5 -2.90 -13.64 -9.29
CA LEU A 5 -4.13 -13.80 -8.50
C LEU A 5 -3.81 -13.78 -6.99
N GLU A 6 -2.71 -14.41 -6.57
CA GLU A 6 -2.26 -14.37 -5.17
C GLU A 6 -1.79 -12.97 -4.76
N GLU A 7 -1.08 -12.26 -5.64
CA GLU A 7 -0.65 -10.88 -5.43
C GLU A 7 -1.87 -9.96 -5.22
N ASN A 8 -2.93 -10.14 -6.01
CA ASN A 8 -4.17 -9.37 -5.89
C ASN A 8 -4.92 -9.68 -4.58
N ALA A 9 -4.96 -10.95 -4.15
CA ALA A 9 -5.62 -11.35 -2.90
C ALA A 9 -5.00 -10.69 -1.66
N ARG A 10 -3.66 -10.58 -1.61
CA ARG A 10 -2.97 -9.90 -0.50
C ARG A 10 -3.18 -8.39 -0.51
N GLN A 11 -3.23 -7.79 -1.70
CA GLN A 11 -3.55 -6.38 -1.82
C GLN A 11 -4.96 -6.09 -1.32
N LEU A 12 -5.94 -6.92 -1.70
CA LEU A 12 -7.32 -6.83 -1.24
C LEU A 12 -7.41 -6.96 0.28
N GLU A 13 -6.76 -7.96 0.89
CA GLU A 13 -6.76 -8.15 2.36
C GLU A 13 -6.25 -6.90 3.11
N VAL A 14 -5.15 -6.31 2.65
CA VAL A 14 -4.60 -5.09 3.24
C VAL A 14 -5.55 -3.90 3.03
N VAL A 15 -6.13 -3.74 1.84
CA VAL A 15 -7.09 -2.66 1.55
C VAL A 15 -8.36 -2.82 2.37
N GLU A 16 -8.88 -4.03 2.53
CA GLU A 16 -10.05 -4.32 3.35
C GLU A 16 -9.78 -4.03 4.82
N ALA A 17 -8.60 -4.40 5.34
CA ALA A 17 -8.21 -4.05 6.70
C ALA A 17 -8.15 -2.52 6.90
N VAL A 18 -7.55 -1.80 5.95
CA VAL A 18 -7.53 -0.33 5.97
C VAL A 18 -8.94 0.24 5.84
N LYS A 19 -9.82 -0.34 5.00
CA LYS A 19 -11.21 0.08 4.83
C LYS A 19 -12.03 -0.09 6.10
N GLY A 20 -11.85 -1.21 6.80
CA GLY A 20 -12.52 -1.52 8.05
C GLY A 20 -12.07 -0.62 9.21
N TYR A 21 -10.82 -0.16 9.17
CA TYR A 21 -10.31 0.81 10.13
C TYR A 21 -10.76 2.24 9.80
N ASN A 22 -10.47 2.72 8.58
CA ASN A 22 -10.91 4.01 8.09
C ASN A 22 -11.08 4.00 6.55
N PRO A 23 -12.31 4.07 6.02
CA PRO A 23 -12.55 4.03 4.57
C PRO A 23 -11.93 5.23 3.83
N GLU A 24 -11.72 6.35 4.51
CA GLU A 24 -11.06 7.53 3.91
C GLU A 24 -9.60 7.25 3.55
N PHE A 25 -8.94 6.35 4.28
CA PHE A 25 -7.55 5.99 4.01
C PHE A 25 -7.40 5.22 2.70
N VAL A 26 -8.41 4.45 2.32
CA VAL A 26 -8.44 3.72 1.05
C VAL A 26 -8.33 4.68 -0.14
N LYS A 27 -8.92 5.88 -0.04
CA LYS A 27 -8.82 6.93 -1.08
C LYS A 27 -7.39 7.44 -1.24
N SER A 28 -6.62 7.43 -0.15
CA SER A 28 -5.20 7.78 -0.09
C SER A 28 -4.27 6.61 -0.46
N CYS A 29 -4.82 5.39 -0.63
CA CYS A 29 -4.08 4.19 -1.00
C CYS A 29 -4.12 3.96 -2.51
N TYR A 30 -3.03 3.45 -3.06
CA TYR A 30 -2.90 3.06 -4.45
C TYR A 30 -1.98 1.86 -4.61
N ALA A 31 -2.35 0.93 -5.50
CA ALA A 31 -1.51 -0.18 -5.89
C ALA A 31 -0.47 0.28 -6.91
N VAL A 32 0.77 -0.15 -6.73
CA VAL A 32 1.87 0.04 -7.68
C VAL A 32 2.43 -1.33 -8.01
N GLY A 33 1.93 -1.94 -9.09
CA GLY A 33 2.22 -3.34 -9.40
C GLY A 33 1.76 -4.27 -8.27
N ALA A 34 2.71 -4.90 -7.58
CA ALA A 34 2.45 -5.84 -6.49
C ALA A 34 2.55 -5.22 -5.08
N TRP A 35 2.66 -3.89 -4.99
CA TRP A 35 2.78 -3.16 -3.72
C TRP A 35 1.61 -2.23 -3.49
N ILE A 36 1.33 -1.91 -2.23
CA ILE A 36 0.39 -0.86 -1.86
C ILE A 36 1.16 0.32 -1.30
N TRP A 37 0.84 1.51 -1.79
CA TRP A 37 1.37 2.76 -1.31
C TRP A 37 0.22 3.58 -0.74
N ALA A 38 0.48 4.30 0.34
CA ALA A 38 -0.52 5.16 0.96
C ALA A 38 0.09 6.54 1.25
N GLU A 39 -0.57 7.58 0.72
CA GLU A 39 -0.18 8.98 0.88
C GLU A 39 -1.23 9.71 1.70
N PHE A 40 -0.90 9.96 2.96
CA PHE A 40 -1.74 10.74 3.85
C PHE A 40 -1.26 12.19 3.83
N THR A 41 -2.14 13.09 3.38
CA THR A 41 -1.92 14.55 3.43
C THR A 41 -2.00 15.06 4.86
N GLN A 42 -2.79 14.39 5.69
CA GLN A 42 -2.94 14.67 7.12
C GLN A 42 -1.94 13.89 7.97
N ARG A 43 -1.62 14.44 9.15
CA ARG A 43 -0.77 13.77 10.12
C ARG A 43 -1.54 12.62 10.76
N LEU A 44 -1.09 11.40 10.50
CA LEU A 44 -1.60 10.21 11.15
C LEU A 44 -1.40 10.27 12.68
N SER A 45 -2.40 9.85 13.43
CA SER A 45 -2.32 9.67 14.89
C SER A 45 -1.42 8.47 15.24
N THR A 46 -0.98 8.38 16.49
CA THR A 46 -0.13 7.26 16.95
C THR A 46 -0.78 5.91 16.69
N GLU A 47 -2.09 5.78 16.95
CA GLU A 47 -2.86 4.55 16.74
C GLU A 47 -2.88 4.13 15.27
N GLU A 48 -3.08 5.07 14.34
CA GLU A 48 -3.04 4.85 12.89
C GLU A 48 -1.66 4.34 12.44
N LEU A 49 -0.60 4.95 12.99
CA LEU A 49 0.77 4.59 12.67
C LEU A 49 1.08 3.17 13.14
N GLU A 50 0.62 2.81 14.34
CA GLU A 50 0.76 1.46 14.89
C GLU A 50 -0.05 0.44 14.09
N PHE A 51 -1.29 0.80 13.71
CA PHE A 51 -2.14 -0.02 12.85
C PHE A 51 -1.47 -0.31 11.50
N LEU A 52 -1.00 0.73 10.79
CA LEU A 52 -0.30 0.58 9.51
C LEU A 52 0.98 -0.24 9.66
N LYS A 53 1.78 -0.02 10.71
CA LYS A 53 2.97 -0.84 10.99
C LYS A 53 2.60 -2.29 11.26
N GLY A 54 1.50 -2.55 11.97
CA GLY A 54 0.98 -3.90 12.24
C GLY A 54 0.57 -4.62 10.96
N LEU A 55 -0.01 -3.91 9.99
CA LEU A 55 -0.30 -4.42 8.65
C LEU A 55 0.95 -4.64 7.76
N GLY A 56 2.13 -4.23 8.22
CA GLY A 56 3.38 -4.35 7.47
C GLY A 56 3.69 -3.17 6.56
N PHE A 57 2.98 -2.05 6.67
CA PHE A 57 3.39 -0.81 6.02
C PHE A 57 4.68 -0.27 6.64
N ARG A 58 5.57 0.23 5.79
CA ARG A 58 6.76 0.96 6.17
C ARG A 58 6.72 2.38 5.67
N TRP A 59 7.06 3.31 6.56
CA TRP A 59 7.24 4.70 6.22
C TRP A 59 8.52 4.90 5.40
N ASN A 60 8.40 5.59 4.27
CA ASN A 60 9.53 6.03 3.47
C ASN A 60 9.71 7.54 3.63
N PRO A 61 10.70 8.02 4.42
CA PRO A 61 10.89 9.44 4.68
C PRO A 61 11.32 10.24 3.44
N VAL A 62 11.94 9.57 2.45
CA VAL A 62 12.40 10.21 1.21
C VAL A 62 11.21 10.60 0.33
N ARG A 63 10.21 9.71 0.25
CA ARG A 63 9.03 9.93 -0.59
C ARG A 63 7.83 10.47 0.21
N LYS A 64 7.93 10.47 1.54
CA LYS A 64 6.85 10.79 2.47
C LYS A 64 5.59 9.94 2.22
N VAL A 65 5.80 8.66 1.94
CA VAL A 65 4.73 7.70 1.63
C VAL A 65 4.87 6.45 2.48
N TRP A 66 3.75 5.82 2.79
CA TRP A 66 3.72 4.48 3.38
C TRP A 66 3.73 3.44 2.28
N GLN A 67 4.50 2.36 2.46
CA GLN A 67 4.66 1.31 1.47
C GLN A 67 4.45 -0.05 2.14
N ASN A 68 3.55 -0.86 1.61
CA ASN A 68 3.34 -2.24 2.01
C ASN A 68 3.71 -3.17 0.87
N ALA A 69 4.64 -4.08 1.14
CA ALA A 69 5.09 -5.06 0.16
C ALA A 69 4.11 -6.23 -0.04
N CYS A 70 3.02 -6.31 0.75
CA CYS A 70 1.99 -7.35 0.71
C CYS A 70 2.56 -8.78 0.69
N GLY A 71 3.69 -9.01 1.37
CA GLY A 71 4.38 -10.31 1.41
C GLY A 71 5.20 -10.66 0.16
N VAL A 72 5.24 -9.80 -0.86
CA VAL A 72 5.98 -10.04 -2.10
C VAL A 72 7.48 -9.84 -1.86
N LYS A 73 8.25 -10.94 -1.88
CA LYS A 73 9.72 -10.93 -1.78
C LYS A 73 10.34 -10.41 -3.07
N THR A 74 10.35 -9.09 -3.26
CA THR A 74 10.99 -8.48 -4.43
C THR A 74 12.47 -8.19 -4.15
N ARG A 75 13.36 -8.48 -5.10
CA ARG A 75 14.74 -7.95 -5.03
C ARG A 75 14.70 -6.43 -5.05
N ARG A 76 15.59 -5.77 -4.30
CA ARG A 76 15.69 -4.30 -4.25
C ARG A 76 15.74 -3.75 -5.67
N SER A 77 14.67 -3.09 -6.10
CA SER A 77 14.65 -2.43 -7.41
C SER A 77 15.42 -1.12 -7.28
N ASN A 78 16.48 -0.97 -8.07
CA ASN A 78 17.35 0.21 -8.07
C ASN A 78 16.73 1.43 -8.80
N GLY A 79 15.44 1.36 -9.16
CA GLY A 79 14.72 2.37 -9.93
C GLY A 79 13.31 2.60 -9.39
N GLU A 80 12.68 3.71 -9.80
CA GLU A 80 11.35 4.10 -9.36
C GLU A 80 10.26 3.16 -9.88
N PRO A 81 9.66 2.33 -9.02
CA PRO A 81 8.68 1.35 -9.48
C PRO A 81 7.42 2.01 -10.05
N ARG A 82 7.09 3.24 -9.62
CA ARG A 82 5.97 4.03 -10.17
C ARG A 82 6.13 4.38 -11.64
N LEU A 83 7.36 4.45 -12.14
CA LEU A 83 7.65 4.71 -13.56
C LEU A 83 7.63 3.42 -14.39
N LYS A 84 7.69 2.26 -13.72
CA LYS A 84 7.77 0.93 -14.35
C LYS A 84 6.44 0.19 -14.31
N TYR A 85 5.64 0.42 -13.27
CA TYR A 85 4.37 -0.26 -13.03
C TYR A 85 3.23 0.75 -13.00
N GLN A 86 2.06 0.32 -13.47
CA GLN A 86 0.85 1.13 -13.42
C GLN A 86 0.46 1.41 -11.97
N VAL A 87 0.04 2.65 -11.72
CA VAL A 87 -0.53 3.09 -10.44
C VAL A 87 -2.04 2.97 -10.55
N ILE A 88 -2.62 2.11 -9.73
CA ILE A 88 -4.06 1.87 -9.67
C ILE A 88 -4.56 2.41 -8.33
N SER A 89 -5.34 3.48 -8.36
CA SER A 89 -5.97 4.01 -7.15
C SER A 89 -7.12 3.11 -6.71
N PHE A 90 -7.27 2.88 -5.41
CA PHE A 90 -8.40 2.12 -4.85
C PHE A 90 -9.65 2.98 -4.63
N SER A 91 -9.64 4.24 -5.10
CA SER A 91 -10.80 5.13 -5.03
C SER A 91 -11.97 4.49 -5.78
N GLU A 92 -13.02 4.15 -5.04
CA GLU A 92 -14.19 3.39 -5.50
C GLU A 92 -14.76 3.92 -6.83
N ASN A 93 -15.13 2.96 -7.70
CA ASN A 93 -16.14 3.12 -8.74
C ASN A 93 -17.45 2.52 -8.22
#